data_AF-A0A1G5T377-F1
#
_entry.id   AF-A0A1G5T377-F1
#
_cell.length_a   1.000
_cell.length_b   1.000
_cell.length_c   1.000
_cell.angle_alpha   90.00
_cell.angle_beta   90.00
_cell.angle_gamma   90.00
#
_symmetry.space_group_name_H-M   'P 1'
#
loop_
_entity.id
_entity.type
_entity.pdbx_description
1 polymer ?
#
loop_
_entity_poly.entity_id
_entity_poly.type
_entity_poly.pdbx_seq_one_letter_code
_entity_poly.pdbx_strand_id
1 'polypeptide(L)'
;MTEGTTRSREEMLACYRPIRASIQAALLEAVKQCKKPDLDRAAKHLDLIDEEQLNDEANFAMLCDVALFEPNQRGRRVMDAFLQKHVETLSPTAREMVRKLAAAFFSIFRVADWHEAGGVWLDDLLKPAGASG
;
A
#
# COMPACT_ATOMS: atom_id res chain seq x y z
N MET A 1 27.86 -7.31 -26.93
CA MET A 1 26.39 -7.35 -26.89
C MET A 1 26.00 -8.62 -26.17
N THR A 2 25.61 -8.52 -24.89
CA THR A 2 25.07 -9.67 -24.15
C THR A 2 23.56 -9.64 -24.31
N GLU A 3 23.03 -10.58 -25.09
CA GLU A 3 21.60 -10.89 -25.09
C GLU A 3 21.20 -11.27 -23.67
N GLY A 4 20.52 -10.36 -22.98
CA GLY A 4 19.93 -10.65 -21.68
C GLY A 4 18.83 -11.67 -21.90
N THR A 5 18.99 -12.87 -21.37
CA THR A 5 17.92 -13.86 -21.33
C THR A 5 16.76 -13.25 -20.53
N THR A 6 15.70 -12.82 -21.22
CA THR A 6 14.48 -12.34 -20.58
C THR A 6 13.88 -13.51 -19.82
N ARG A 7 13.96 -13.49 -18.49
CA ARG A 7 13.32 -14.52 -17.63
C ARG A 7 11.87 -14.69 -18.05
N SER A 8 11.42 -15.93 -18.07
CA SER A 8 10.02 -16.22 -18.35
C SER A 8 9.14 -15.57 -17.28
N ARG A 9 7.88 -15.29 -17.64
CA ARG A 9 6.89 -14.75 -16.70
C ARG A 9 6.79 -15.61 -15.43
N GLU A 10 6.89 -16.92 -15.57
CA GLU A 10 6.79 -17.87 -14.44
C GLU A 10 8.02 -17.82 -13.54
N GLU A 11 9.22 -17.67 -14.10
CA GLU A 11 10.46 -17.51 -13.33
C GLU A 11 10.46 -16.19 -12.55
N MET A 12 9.98 -15.10 -13.18
CA MET A 12 9.81 -13.82 -12.49
C MET A 12 8.78 -13.92 -11.35
N LEU A 13 7.65 -14.58 -11.59
CA LEU A 13 6.62 -14.79 -10.56
C LEU A 13 7.13 -15.69 -9.43
N ALA A 14 7.94 -16.71 -9.72
CA ALA A 14 8.55 -17.56 -8.70
C ALA A 14 9.48 -16.76 -7.78
N CYS A 15 10.27 -15.83 -8.33
CA CYS A 15 11.08 -14.91 -7.52
C CYS A 15 10.24 -13.90 -6.73
N TYR A 16 9.10 -13.46 -7.29
CA TYR A 16 8.25 -12.45 -6.68
C TYR A 16 7.34 -12.98 -5.56
N ARG A 17 6.87 -14.23 -5.65
CA ARG A 17 5.92 -14.79 -4.66
C ARG A 17 6.43 -14.75 -3.21
N PRO A 18 7.68 -15.15 -2.88
CA PRO A 18 8.21 -15.05 -1.52
C PRO A 18 8.30 -13.61 -1.01
N ILE A 19 8.66 -12.68 -1.91
CA ILE A 19 8.68 -11.24 -1.64
C ILE A 19 7.28 -10.74 -1.28
N ARG A 20 6.28 -11.08 -2.11
CA ARG A 20 4.88 -10.70 -1.88
C ARG A 20 4.34 -11.26 -0.57
N ALA A 21 4.62 -12.53 -0.27
CA ALA A 21 4.21 -13.14 1.00
C ALA A 21 4.84 -12.43 2.21
N SER A 22 6.10 -12.02 2.11
CA SER A 22 6.79 -11.28 3.17
C SER A 22 6.19 -9.89 3.39
N ILE A 23 5.83 -9.19 2.31
CA ILE A 23 5.11 -7.90 2.37
C ILE A 23 3.79 -8.09 3.10
N GLN A 24 2.98 -9.07 2.68
CA GLN A 24 1.67 -9.33 3.27
C GLN A 24 1.78 -9.67 4.76
N ALA A 25 2.72 -10.52 5.14
CA ALA A 25 2.95 -10.86 6.55
C ALA A 25 3.32 -9.63 7.40
N ALA A 26 4.16 -8.75 6.87
CA ALA A 26 4.59 -7.55 7.58
C ALA A 26 3.46 -6.51 7.69
N LEU A 27 2.68 -6.31 6.63
CA LEU A 27 1.51 -5.42 6.65
C LEU A 27 0.45 -5.92 7.64
N LEU A 28 0.17 -7.22 7.65
CA LEU A 28 -0.76 -7.82 8.62
C LEU A 28 -0.34 -7.56 10.07
N GLU A 29 0.96 -7.56 10.35
CA GLU A 29 1.45 -7.25 11.70
C GLU A 29 1.40 -5.75 12.01
N ALA A 30 1.66 -4.90 11.02
CA ALA A 30 1.58 -3.45 11.17
C ALA A 30 0.13 -2.98 11.39
N VAL A 31 -0.84 -3.54 10.67
CA VAL A 31 -2.28 -3.20 10.82
C VAL A 31 -2.75 -3.42 12.26
N LYS A 32 -2.22 -4.42 12.97
CA LYS A 32 -2.56 -4.66 14.39
C LYS A 32 -2.16 -3.50 15.31
N GLN A 33 -1.29 -2.61 14.86
CA GLN A 33 -0.90 -1.41 15.60
C GLN A 33 -1.83 -0.22 15.34
N CYS A 34 -2.65 -0.28 14.28
CA CYS A 34 -3.68 0.72 14.02
C CYS A 34 -4.71 0.68 15.14
N LYS A 35 -4.97 1.84 15.74
CA LYS A 35 -6.03 1.99 16.74
C LYS A 35 -7.31 2.43 16.05
N LYS A 36 -8.44 2.27 16.74
CA LYS A 36 -9.75 2.72 16.24
C LYS A 36 -9.72 4.15 15.65
N PRO A 37 -9.08 5.17 16.27
CA PRO A 37 -9.00 6.50 15.68
C PRO A 37 -8.22 6.57 14.35
N ASP A 38 -7.24 5.69 14.13
CA ASP A 38 -6.48 5.65 12.88
C ASP A 38 -7.37 5.11 11.74
N LEU A 39 -8.16 4.08 12.06
CA LEU A 39 -9.12 3.46 11.13
C LEU A 39 -10.33 4.36 10.85
N ASP A 40 -10.90 4.99 11.88
CA ASP A 40 -12.04 5.93 11.72
C ASP A 40 -11.64 7.14 10.87
N ARG A 41 -10.40 7.65 11.02
CA ARG A 41 -9.84 8.70 10.16
C ARG A 41 -9.72 8.23 8.72
N ALA A 42 -9.17 7.03 8.51
CA ALA A 42 -8.99 6.47 7.18
C ALA A 42 -10.34 6.23 6.48
N ALA A 43 -11.32 5.68 7.18
CA ALA A 43 -12.69 5.51 6.69
C ALA A 43 -13.30 6.85 6.25
N LYS A 44 -13.16 7.90 7.08
CA LYS A 44 -13.62 9.25 6.73
C LYS A 44 -12.89 9.81 5.51
N HIS A 45 -11.61 9.52 5.32
CA HIS A 45 -10.85 9.98 4.17
C HIS A 45 -11.33 9.32 2.87
N LEU A 46 -11.76 8.06 2.96
CA LEU A 46 -12.25 7.26 1.85
C LEU A 46 -13.77 7.38 1.62
N ASP A 47 -14.45 8.24 2.38
CA ASP A 47 -15.92 8.39 2.38
C ASP A 47 -16.66 7.04 2.55
N LEU A 48 -16.12 6.16 3.39
CA LEU A 48 -16.75 4.87 3.72
C LEU A 48 -17.76 5.08 4.84
N ILE A 49 -19.05 4.86 4.54
CA ILE A 49 -20.18 5.37 5.35
C ILE A 49 -20.91 4.26 6.12
N ASP A 50 -20.77 2.99 5.72
CA ASP A 50 -21.49 1.86 6.30
C ASP A 50 -20.65 0.59 6.51
N GLU A 51 -21.18 -0.35 7.30
CA GLU A 51 -20.50 -1.62 7.63
C GLU A 51 -20.37 -2.55 6.41
N GLU A 52 -21.25 -2.46 5.41
CA GLU A 52 -21.19 -3.31 4.22
C GLU A 52 -19.98 -2.94 3.36
N GLN A 53 -19.73 -1.63 3.18
CA GLN A 53 -18.54 -1.12 2.51
C GLN A 53 -17.24 -1.44 3.24
N LEU A 54 -17.26 -1.46 4.59
CA LEU A 54 -16.10 -1.83 5.40
C LEU A 54 -15.82 -3.34 5.40
N ASN A 55 -16.83 -4.16 5.17
CA ASN A 55 -16.70 -5.62 5.07
C ASN A 55 -16.21 -6.08 3.68
N ASP A 56 -16.24 -5.20 2.68
CA ASP A 56 -15.59 -5.46 1.40
C ASP A 56 -14.06 -5.54 1.58
N GLU A 57 -13.46 -6.63 1.13
CA GLU A 57 -12.03 -6.92 1.34
C GLU A 57 -11.13 -5.87 0.66
N ALA A 58 -11.53 -5.35 -0.50
CA ALA A 58 -10.74 -4.37 -1.24
C ALA A 58 -10.80 -2.99 -0.54
N ASN A 59 -11.98 -2.57 -0.10
CA ASN A 59 -12.14 -1.35 0.70
C ASN A 59 -11.42 -1.44 2.03
N PHE A 60 -11.47 -2.59 2.70
CA PHE A 60 -10.75 -2.81 3.95
C PHE A 60 -9.23 -2.74 3.78
N ALA A 61 -8.70 -3.32 2.69
CA ALA A 61 -7.28 -3.23 2.37
C ALA A 61 -6.84 -1.77 2.14
N MET A 62 -7.62 -1.01 1.37
CA MET A 62 -7.36 0.41 1.12
C MET A 62 -7.43 1.25 2.40
N LEU A 63 -8.41 0.98 3.26
CA LEU A 63 -8.53 1.61 4.58
C LEU A 63 -7.29 1.34 5.44
N CYS A 64 -6.80 0.10 5.44
CA CYS A 64 -5.58 -0.27 6.15
C CYS A 64 -4.36 0.48 5.60
N ASP A 65 -4.22 0.61 4.29
CA ASP A 65 -3.13 1.35 3.66
C ASP A 65 -3.14 2.83 4.07
N VAL A 66 -4.31 3.49 4.01
CA VAL A 66 -4.46 4.88 4.46
C VAL A 66 -4.16 5.02 5.96
N ALA A 67 -4.61 4.08 6.79
CA ALA A 67 -4.34 4.08 8.22
C ALA A 67 -2.84 3.94 8.54
N LEU A 68 -2.13 3.09 7.79
CA LEU A 68 -0.72 2.80 8.00
C LEU A 68 0.20 3.91 7.51
N PHE A 69 -0.04 4.38 6.28
CA PHE A 69 0.94 5.13 5.50
C PHE A 69 0.63 6.62 5.39
N GLU A 70 -0.59 7.07 5.66
CA GLU A 70 -0.84 8.51 5.70
C GLU A 70 -0.52 9.12 7.07
N PRO A 71 0.04 10.35 7.08
CA PRO A 71 0.20 11.10 8.31
C PRO A 71 -1.16 11.38 8.98
N ASN A 72 -1.28 11.12 10.28
CA ASN A 72 -2.40 11.62 11.06
C ASN A 72 -2.33 13.14 11.25
N GLN A 73 -3.28 13.72 11.98
CA GLN A 73 -3.36 15.17 12.26
C GLN A 73 -2.11 15.75 12.95
N ARG A 74 -1.23 14.91 13.51
CA ARG A 74 0.05 15.31 14.13
C ARG A 74 1.25 15.08 13.21
N GLY A 75 1.02 14.77 11.94
CA GLY A 75 2.07 14.49 10.96
C GLY A 75 2.77 13.14 11.16
N ARG A 76 2.19 12.19 11.91
CA ARG A 76 2.83 10.90 12.20
C ARG A 76 2.10 9.75 11.50
N ARG A 77 2.86 8.83 10.91
CA ARG A 77 2.33 7.59 10.32
C ARG A 77 2.41 6.44 11.32
N VAL A 78 1.43 5.54 11.31
CA VAL A 78 1.45 4.33 12.16
C VAL A 78 2.65 3.45 11.76
N MET A 79 2.95 3.39 10.47
CA MET A 79 4.07 2.64 9.93
C MET A 79 5.43 3.07 10.52
N ASP A 80 5.64 4.36 10.76
CA ASP A 80 6.89 4.87 11.35
C ASP A 80 7.03 4.41 12.81
N ALA A 81 5.94 4.43 13.56
CA ALA A 81 5.91 3.94 14.94
C ALA A 81 6.09 2.41 15.02
N PHE A 82 5.50 1.67 14.08
CA PHE A 82 5.70 0.23 13.94
C PHE A 82 7.17 -0.09 13.65
N LEU A 83 7.78 0.62 12.71
CA LEU A 83 9.21 0.48 12.40
C LEU A 83 10.11 0.76 13.61
N GLN A 84 9.76 1.75 14.43
CA GLN A 84 10.57 2.09 15.59
C GLN A 84 10.53 1.01 16.68
N LYS A 85 9.40 0.30 16.83
CA LYS A 85 9.13 -0.54 18.01
C LYS A 85 9.09 -2.04 17.73
N HIS A 86 8.74 -2.44 16.52
CA HIS A 86 8.39 -3.82 16.18
C HIS A 86 9.16 -4.38 14.98
N VAL A 87 10.00 -3.58 14.31
CA VAL A 87 10.78 -4.02 13.14
C VAL A 87 11.70 -5.22 13.41
N GLU A 88 12.18 -5.36 14.65
CA GLU A 88 13.10 -6.42 15.04
C GLU A 88 12.42 -7.78 15.21
N THR A 89 11.09 -7.83 15.37
CA THR A 89 10.34 -9.09 15.45
C THR A 89 10.10 -9.74 14.07
N LEU A 90 10.41 -9.01 12.99
CA LEU A 90 10.27 -9.48 11.62
C LEU A 90 11.49 -10.28 11.15
N SER A 91 11.27 -11.20 10.20
CA SER A 91 12.36 -11.86 9.48
C SER A 91 13.23 -10.84 8.74
N PRO A 92 14.52 -11.13 8.45
CA PRO A 92 15.42 -10.19 7.78
C PRO A 92 14.86 -9.65 6.45
N THR A 93 14.27 -10.53 5.64
CA THR A 93 13.65 -10.15 4.36
C THR A 93 12.43 -9.25 4.56
N ALA A 94 11.54 -9.61 5.49
CA ALA A 94 10.37 -8.77 5.81
C ALA A 94 10.79 -7.40 6.34
N ARG A 95 11.87 -7.36 7.15
CA ARG A 95 12.44 -6.14 7.70
C ARG A 95 12.93 -5.17 6.63
N GLU A 96 13.70 -5.67 5.66
CA GLU A 96 14.17 -4.85 4.54
C GLU A 96 13.00 -4.29 3.73
N MET A 97 12.00 -5.12 3.46
CA MET A 97 10.81 -4.70 2.72
C MET A 97 10.00 -3.65 3.46
N VAL A 98 9.81 -3.80 4.76
CA VAL A 98 9.03 -2.85 5.55
C VAL A 98 9.71 -1.48 5.67
N ARG A 99 11.05 -1.43 5.68
CA ARG A 99 11.80 -0.16 5.58
C ARG A 99 11.59 0.51 4.22
N LYS A 100 11.58 -0.25 3.13
CA LYS A 100 11.27 0.27 1.79
C LYS A 100 9.83 0.77 1.68
N LEU A 101 8.86 0.05 2.26
CA LEU A 101 7.46 0.45 2.30
C LEU A 101 7.23 1.75 3.07
N ALA A 102 7.95 1.98 4.17
CA ALA A 102 7.82 3.25 4.90
C ALA A 102 8.40 4.46 4.13
N ALA A 103 9.30 4.24 3.19
CA ALA A 103 9.76 5.28 2.26
C ALA A 103 8.84 5.43 1.04
N ALA A 104 7.88 4.53 0.85
CA ALA A 104 6.95 4.57 -0.27
C ALA A 104 5.80 5.56 -0.02
N PHE A 105 5.26 6.08 -1.11
CA PHE A 105 4.03 6.85 -1.14
C PHE A 105 2.96 6.01 -1.82
N PHE A 106 1.81 5.87 -1.16
CA PHE A 106 0.64 5.20 -1.71
C PHE A 106 -0.31 6.27 -2.23
N SER A 107 -0.98 5.96 -3.32
CA SER A 107 -1.86 6.88 -4.03
C SER A 107 -3.06 6.09 -4.51
N ILE A 108 -4.25 6.63 -4.28
CA ILE A 108 -5.50 6.18 -4.92
C ILE A 108 -5.50 6.46 -6.42
N PHE A 109 -4.52 7.25 -6.89
CA PHE A 109 -4.26 7.41 -8.30
C PHE A 109 -3.19 6.44 -8.77
N ARG A 110 -3.48 5.71 -9.85
CA ARG A 110 -2.51 4.92 -10.59
C ARG A 110 -1.87 5.78 -11.66
N VAL A 111 -0.54 5.72 -11.82
CA VAL A 111 0.11 6.32 -12.99
C VAL A 111 -0.37 5.58 -14.25
N ALA A 112 -1.14 6.30 -15.05
CA ALA A 112 -1.69 5.82 -16.31
C ALA A 112 -0.65 5.96 -17.42
N ASP A 113 0.05 7.10 -17.46
CA ASP A 113 1.09 7.39 -18.45
C ASP A 113 2.01 8.54 -18.00
N TRP A 114 3.05 8.82 -18.78
CA TRP A 114 3.97 9.95 -18.61
C TRP A 114 3.87 10.93 -19.78
N HIS A 115 3.62 12.19 -19.48
CA HIS A 115 3.56 13.28 -20.47
C HIS A 115 4.78 14.20 -20.34
N GLU A 116 5.50 14.41 -21.45
CA GLU A 116 6.80 15.11 -21.45
C GLU A 116 6.79 16.50 -20.80
N ALA A 117 5.76 17.31 -21.03
CA ALA A 117 5.65 18.65 -20.44
C ALA A 117 4.77 18.71 -19.18
N GLY A 118 3.97 17.67 -18.95
CA GLY A 118 2.84 17.70 -18.00
C GLY A 118 3.08 16.85 -16.74
N GLY A 119 4.15 16.04 -16.73
CA GLY A 119 4.42 15.10 -15.65
C GLY A 119 3.64 13.79 -15.84
N VAL A 120 3.05 13.28 -14.77
CA VAL A 120 2.35 11.98 -14.79
C VAL A 120 0.86 12.16 -15.03
N TRP A 121 0.29 11.33 -15.91
CA TRP A 121 -1.15 11.12 -15.97
C TRP A 121 -1.56 10.07 -14.95
N LEU A 122 -2.67 10.36 -14.28
CA LEU A 122 -3.13 9.65 -13.11
C LEU A 122 -4.57 9.21 -13.34
N ASP A 123 -4.81 7.91 -13.28
CA ASP A 123 -6.17 7.36 -13.21
C ASP A 123 -6.63 7.36 -11.76
N ASP A 124 -7.78 7.97 -11.50
CA ASP A 124 -8.46 7.89 -10.21
C ASP A 124 -9.08 6.51 -10.05
N LEU A 125 -8.51 5.67 -9.18
CA LEU A 125 -8.98 4.31 -8.96
C LEU A 125 -10.31 4.25 -8.21
N LEU A 126 -10.79 5.36 -7.65
CA LEU A 126 -12.09 5.44 -6.98
C LEU A 126 -13.22 5.83 -7.94
N LYS A 127 -12.89 6.24 -9.18
CA LYS A 127 -13.91 6.49 -10.20
C LYS A 127 -14.32 5.17 -10.86
N PRO A 128 -15.63 4.83 -10.88
CA PRO A 128 -16.09 3.68 -11.62
C PRO A 128 -15.73 3.83 -13.09
N ALA A 129 -15.21 2.76 -13.69
CA ALA A 129 -14.86 2.70 -15.10
C ALA A 129 -16.13 2.93 -15.95
N GLY A 130 -16.37 4.18 -16.35
CA GLY A 130 -17.57 4.57 -17.07
C GLY A 130 -17.99 6.04 -16.93
N ALA A 131 -17.43 6.80 -15.99
CA ALA A 131 -17.72 8.24 -15.88
C ALA A 131 -16.75 9.07 -16.73
N SER A 132 -16.76 8.85 -18.05
CA SER A 132 -16.25 9.84 -19.00
C SER A 132 -17.38 10.83 -19.29
N GLY A 133 -17.33 11.98 -18.64
CA GLY A 133 -18.05 13.19 -19.07
C GLY A 133 -17.21 13.97 -20.07
#